data_AF-A0AAV5U186-F1
#
_entry.id   AF-A0AAV5U186-F1
#
_cell.length_a   1.000
_cell.length_b   1.000
_cell.length_c   1.000
_cell.angle_alpha   90.00
_cell.angle_beta   90.00
_cell.angle_gamma   90.00
#
_symmetry.space_group_name_H-M   'P 1'
#
loop_
_entity.id
_entity.type
_entity.pdbx_description
1 polymer ?
#
loop_
_entity_poly.entity_id
_entity_poly.type
_entity_poly.pdbx_seq_one_letter_code
_entity_poly.pdbx_strand_id
1 'polypeptide(L)'
;NVADAKVGFTYSMLFDEYDLNGVKEIGLERCMNGGCSVFVSASDRAMESTKNIFVCNEDKSQNYSLYDYASGYDKTTGKMTGLHLSGTGYTIQNANVGNIGPIAIYNVASQAPLYNNASLELFDGTRMNRPNHAMSYVTIVTPDPYDLFIQAEGSNFLQAYVRATGFDNNYQRQPNPDECQILIDQSGNDPIRLHINSPIITVSFDGNYATQICTKPNTNNMALLDYNGIATSQGYVGCKNNNYQVFRSSAYTSSLFDLHDSLNVEKDIDLDYTVTTKNTDQVKFTIFSNSGTHRQSQCATPNFFYQNSAIGQKINIELTNAYSLSYLVKYSPHTTGSIPTGEGICPNFVPTTTMTVSQTTLTITSTTSGS
;
A
#
# COMPACT_ATOMS: atom_id res chain seq x y z
N ASN A 1 -6.68 22.88 -15.00
CA ASN A 1 -5.67 23.10 -13.94
C ASN A 1 -6.02 22.28 -12.73
N VAL A 2 -5.48 21.06 -12.62
CA VAL A 2 -5.60 20.26 -11.41
C VAL A 2 -4.17 19.99 -10.95
N ALA A 3 -3.57 21.00 -10.31
CA ALA A 3 -2.13 21.15 -10.11
C ALA A 3 -1.64 20.79 -8.70
N ASP A 4 -2.29 19.82 -8.04
CA ASP A 4 -1.85 19.40 -6.70
C ASP A 4 -2.31 17.96 -6.43
N ALA A 5 -1.57 16.99 -6.97
CA ALA A 5 -1.73 15.57 -6.66
C ALA A 5 -0.70 15.10 -5.60
N LYS A 6 0.26 15.97 -5.28
CA LYS A 6 1.25 15.75 -4.23
C LYS A 6 0.62 15.32 -2.91
N VAL A 7 1.28 14.39 -2.24
CA VAL A 7 0.91 13.93 -0.90
C VAL A 7 2.00 14.36 0.07
N GLY A 8 1.64 15.24 1.01
CA GLY A 8 2.52 15.71 2.06
C GLY A 8 2.38 14.89 3.34
N PHE A 9 3.52 14.50 3.89
CA PHE A 9 3.68 13.97 5.24
C PHE A 9 4.58 14.89 6.05
N THR A 10 4.63 14.77 7.38
CA THR A 10 5.47 15.59 8.26
C THR A 10 6.94 15.61 7.81
N TYR A 11 7.51 14.46 7.44
CA TYR A 11 8.93 14.33 7.07
C TYR A 11 9.17 14.00 5.60
N SER A 12 8.13 13.78 4.82
CA SER A 12 8.27 13.36 3.42
C SER A 12 7.20 13.94 2.51
N MET A 13 7.39 13.76 1.22
CA MET A 13 6.43 14.09 0.17
C MET A 13 6.45 13.01 -0.90
N LEU A 14 5.28 12.73 -1.48
CA LEU A 14 5.16 11.95 -2.70
C LEU A 14 4.72 12.86 -3.84
N PHE A 15 5.37 12.70 -4.98
CA PHE A 15 4.98 13.33 -6.25
C PHE A 15 4.66 12.26 -7.28
N ASP A 16 3.72 12.58 -8.16
CA ASP A 16 3.32 11.74 -9.27
C ASP A 16 3.48 12.42 -10.64
N GLU A 17 3.04 11.77 -11.71
CA GLU A 17 3.15 12.35 -13.05
C GLU A 17 2.27 13.58 -13.27
N TYR A 18 1.16 13.73 -12.54
CA TYR A 18 0.29 14.88 -12.68
C TYR A 18 0.90 16.13 -12.02
N ASP A 19 1.72 15.95 -11.00
CA ASP A 19 2.53 17.05 -10.44
C ASP A 19 3.60 17.53 -11.43
N LEU A 20 4.12 16.63 -12.28
CA LEU A 20 5.20 16.90 -13.25
C LEU A 20 4.71 17.35 -14.62
N ASN A 21 3.51 16.95 -15.03
CA ASN A 21 2.98 17.21 -16.37
C ASN A 21 2.62 18.69 -16.55
N GLY A 22 3.35 19.38 -17.45
CA GLY A 22 3.14 20.80 -17.72
C GLY A 22 3.71 21.75 -16.65
N VAL A 23 4.42 21.20 -15.66
CA VAL A 23 5.12 21.96 -14.63
C VAL A 23 6.61 21.95 -14.95
N LYS A 24 7.21 23.14 -15.06
CA LYS A 24 8.64 23.26 -15.40
C LYS A 24 9.53 22.83 -14.24
N GLU A 25 9.14 23.18 -13.03
CA GLU A 25 9.94 23.00 -11.83
C GLU A 25 9.07 22.82 -10.58
N ILE A 26 9.48 21.90 -9.71
CA ILE A 26 8.87 21.64 -8.40
C ILE A 26 9.96 21.74 -7.34
N GLY A 27 9.75 22.56 -6.32
CA GLY A 27 10.69 22.65 -5.18
C GLY A 27 10.67 21.40 -4.30
N LEU A 28 11.85 20.91 -3.90
CA LEU A 28 11.95 19.83 -2.91
C LEU A 28 11.92 20.39 -1.48
N GLU A 29 10.72 20.72 -1.00
CA GLU A 29 10.51 21.34 0.30
C GLU A 29 11.08 20.52 1.48
N ARG A 30 11.13 19.19 1.36
CA ARG A 30 11.66 18.32 2.42
C ARG A 30 13.19 18.33 2.49
N CYS A 31 13.88 18.96 1.54
CA CYS A 31 15.34 19.11 1.57
C CYS A 31 15.79 20.40 2.29
N MET A 32 14.88 21.29 2.68
CA MET A 32 15.23 22.61 3.24
C MET A 32 15.98 22.55 4.58
N ASN A 33 15.93 21.44 5.32
CA ASN A 33 16.55 21.31 6.63
C ASN A 33 17.61 20.20 6.61
N GLY A 34 18.84 20.54 6.20
CA GLY A 34 19.99 19.63 6.29
C GLY A 34 20.13 18.63 5.14
N GLY A 35 19.21 18.63 4.17
CA GLY A 35 19.20 17.70 3.05
C GLY A 35 18.07 16.68 3.11
N CYS A 36 18.10 15.72 2.19
CA CYS A 36 17.03 14.75 1.98
C CYS A 36 17.52 13.56 1.16
N SER A 37 16.66 12.54 1.05
CA SER A 37 16.78 11.45 0.09
C SER A 37 15.61 11.49 -0.89
N VAL A 38 15.86 11.11 -2.14
CA VAL A 38 14.83 10.95 -3.17
C VAL A 38 14.89 9.52 -3.68
N PHE A 39 13.76 8.82 -3.62
CA PHE A 39 13.58 7.49 -4.18
C PHE A 39 12.55 7.56 -5.30
N VAL A 40 12.77 6.81 -6.38
CA VAL A 40 11.93 6.88 -7.58
C VAL A 40 11.51 5.49 -7.98
N SER A 41 10.20 5.24 -8.05
CA SER A 41 9.64 4.07 -8.72
C SER A 41 8.91 4.54 -9.98
N ALA A 42 9.15 3.87 -11.10
CA ALA A 42 8.52 4.17 -12.38
C ALA A 42 8.02 2.89 -13.02
N SER A 43 6.80 2.92 -13.55
CA SER A 43 6.28 1.83 -14.37
C SER A 43 7.18 1.60 -15.59
N ASP A 44 7.17 0.39 -16.16
CA ASP A 44 8.01 0.07 -17.33
C ASP A 44 7.76 1.03 -18.51
N ARG A 45 6.51 1.47 -18.69
CA ARG A 45 6.12 2.44 -19.73
C ARG A 45 6.59 3.88 -19.48
N ALA A 46 6.86 4.24 -18.22
CA ALA A 46 7.31 5.58 -17.83
C ALA A 46 8.84 5.67 -17.71
N MET A 47 9.53 4.53 -17.67
CA MET A 47 10.97 4.46 -17.41
C MET A 47 11.79 5.35 -18.36
N GLU A 48 11.51 5.32 -19.67
CA GLU A 48 12.25 6.15 -20.64
C GLU A 48 12.06 7.65 -20.39
N SER A 49 10.85 8.07 -20.02
CA SER A 49 10.53 9.47 -19.71
C SER A 49 11.34 9.99 -18.53
N THR A 50 11.72 9.13 -17.58
CA THR A 50 12.50 9.54 -16.40
C THR A 50 13.90 10.06 -16.74
N LYS A 51 14.44 9.77 -17.94
CA LYS A 51 15.73 10.31 -18.41
C LYS A 51 15.74 11.82 -18.58
N ASN A 52 14.57 12.41 -18.80
CA ASN A 52 14.39 13.85 -18.98
C ASN A 52 13.78 14.51 -17.74
N ILE A 53 13.80 13.82 -16.59
CA ILE A 53 13.38 14.38 -15.30
C ILE A 53 14.62 14.43 -14.42
N PHE A 54 14.91 15.60 -13.89
CA PHE A 54 16.16 15.85 -13.17
C PHE A 54 15.88 16.42 -11.79
N VAL A 55 16.66 16.01 -10.80
CA VAL A 55 16.83 16.82 -9.59
C VAL A 55 17.99 17.78 -9.83
N CYS A 56 17.70 19.07 -9.77
CA CYS A 56 18.64 20.14 -10.07
C CYS A 56 19.00 20.92 -8.80
N ASN A 57 20.24 21.41 -8.75
CA ASN A 57 20.67 22.47 -7.85
C ASN A 57 21.29 23.57 -8.70
N GLU A 58 20.55 24.65 -8.93
CA GLU A 58 20.98 25.73 -9.83
C GLU A 58 22.30 26.36 -9.38
N ASP A 59 22.43 26.63 -8.07
CA ASP A 59 23.62 27.25 -7.48
C ASP A 59 24.89 26.40 -7.66
N LYS A 60 24.74 25.08 -7.71
CA LYS A 60 25.86 24.13 -7.82
C LYS A 60 26.05 23.57 -9.22
N SER A 61 25.18 23.91 -10.18
CA SER A 61 25.17 23.32 -11.54
C SER A 61 25.17 21.78 -11.52
N GLN A 62 24.46 21.19 -10.55
CA GLN A 62 24.34 19.74 -10.40
C GLN A 62 22.98 19.28 -10.88
N ASN A 63 22.96 18.33 -11.83
CA ASN A 63 21.75 17.72 -12.35
C ASN A 63 21.84 16.20 -12.18
N TYR A 64 20.84 15.62 -11.53
CA TYR A 64 20.74 14.19 -11.28
C TYR A 64 19.54 13.63 -12.04
N SER A 65 19.77 12.78 -13.03
CA SER A 65 18.68 12.14 -13.77
C SER A 65 17.91 11.19 -12.87
N LEU A 66 16.58 11.27 -12.87
CA LEU A 66 15.76 10.34 -12.11
C LEU A 66 15.80 8.91 -12.67
N TYR A 67 16.23 8.73 -13.93
CA TYR A 67 16.44 7.42 -14.53
C TYR A 67 17.45 6.57 -13.76
N ASP A 68 18.55 7.17 -13.30
CA ASP A 68 19.61 6.45 -12.59
C ASP A 68 19.11 5.87 -11.26
N TYR A 69 18.13 6.52 -10.64
CA TYR A 69 17.53 6.09 -9.37
C TYR A 69 16.31 5.19 -9.58
N ALA A 70 15.52 5.43 -10.64
CA ALA A 70 14.40 4.57 -11.00
C ALA A 70 14.85 3.18 -11.49
N SER A 71 15.98 3.12 -12.22
CA SER A 71 16.60 1.87 -12.67
C SER A 71 17.64 1.32 -11.69
N GLY A 72 18.02 2.11 -10.69
CA GLY A 72 19.07 1.78 -9.72
C GLY A 72 18.55 0.94 -8.57
N TYR A 73 18.98 -0.31 -8.51
CA TYR A 73 18.74 -1.20 -7.37
C TYR A 73 19.97 -2.05 -7.05
N ASP A 74 20.10 -2.43 -5.79
CA ASP A 74 21.10 -3.39 -5.36
C ASP A 74 20.77 -4.77 -5.93
N LYS A 75 21.67 -5.32 -6.76
CA LYS A 75 21.42 -6.58 -7.47
C LYS A 75 21.32 -7.81 -6.56
N THR A 76 21.82 -7.71 -5.32
CA THR A 76 21.82 -8.81 -4.36
C THR A 76 20.56 -8.82 -3.52
N THR A 77 20.11 -7.64 -3.10
CA THR A 77 19.05 -7.45 -2.12
C THR A 77 17.75 -6.94 -2.73
N GLY A 78 17.80 -6.38 -3.94
CA GLY A 78 16.67 -5.75 -4.63
C GLY A 78 16.30 -4.35 -4.12
N LYS A 79 17.07 -3.80 -3.17
CA LYS A 79 16.77 -2.50 -2.55
C LYS A 79 16.95 -1.36 -3.55
N MET A 80 16.05 -0.37 -3.50
CA MET A 80 16.16 0.84 -4.31
C MET A 80 17.42 1.65 -3.97
N THR A 81 18.01 2.27 -4.98
CA THR A 81 19.08 3.26 -4.80
C THR A 81 18.45 4.63 -4.58
N GLY A 82 18.76 5.27 -3.45
CA GLY A 82 18.33 6.64 -3.17
C GLY A 82 19.32 7.68 -3.70
N LEU A 83 18.79 8.81 -4.19
CA LEU A 83 19.56 10.02 -4.39
C LEU A 83 19.67 10.75 -3.05
N HIS A 84 20.86 10.79 -2.46
CA HIS A 84 21.11 11.48 -1.20
C HIS A 84 21.65 12.89 -1.46
N LEU A 85 20.92 13.90 -1.01
CA LEU A 85 21.21 15.32 -1.27
C LEU A 85 21.60 16.02 0.04
N SER A 86 22.67 16.80 -0.01
CA SER A 86 23.13 17.62 1.12
C SER A 86 22.81 19.09 0.89
N GLY A 87 22.18 19.74 1.89
CA GLY A 87 21.79 21.14 1.84
C GLY A 87 20.43 21.38 1.18
N THR A 88 20.23 22.61 0.68
CA THR A 88 18.91 23.14 0.25
C THR A 88 18.92 23.57 -1.22
N GLY A 89 17.79 24.08 -1.71
CA GLY A 89 17.69 24.66 -3.06
C GLY A 89 17.58 23.63 -4.19
N TYR A 90 17.21 22.38 -3.86
CA TYR A 90 16.99 21.35 -4.87
C TYR A 90 15.56 21.42 -5.43
N THR A 91 15.43 21.19 -6.73
CA THR A 91 14.16 21.19 -7.45
C THR A 91 14.07 19.98 -8.38
N ILE A 92 12.86 19.53 -8.72
CA ILE A 92 12.62 18.56 -9.80
C ILE A 92 12.24 19.34 -11.05
N GLN A 93 12.99 19.15 -12.13
CA GLN A 93 12.70 19.71 -13.45
C GLN A 93 12.27 18.61 -14.42
N ASN A 94 11.19 18.83 -15.16
CA ASN A 94 10.70 17.90 -16.18
C ASN A 94 10.85 18.53 -17.58
N ALA A 95 11.74 17.96 -18.40
CA ALA A 95 12.00 18.40 -19.77
C ALA A 95 11.22 17.58 -20.82
N ASN A 96 10.38 16.62 -20.42
CA ASN A 96 9.55 15.87 -21.36
C ASN A 96 8.48 16.77 -21.99
N VAL A 97 8.13 16.46 -23.24
CA VAL A 97 6.97 17.04 -23.92
C VAL A 97 5.85 16.01 -23.94
N GLY A 98 4.78 16.26 -23.19
CA GLY A 98 3.61 15.37 -23.12
C GLY A 98 3.55 14.55 -21.83
N ASN A 99 2.74 13.50 -21.84
CA ASN A 99 2.51 12.66 -20.68
C ASN A 99 3.70 11.72 -20.43
N ILE A 100 4.25 11.75 -19.22
CA ILE A 100 5.41 10.92 -18.83
C ILE A 100 5.05 9.50 -18.37
N GLY A 101 3.77 9.22 -18.08
CA GLY A 101 3.30 7.94 -17.54
C GLY A 101 3.54 7.76 -16.03
N PRO A 102 3.10 6.63 -15.44
CA PRO A 102 3.11 6.42 -13.98
C PRO A 102 4.49 6.46 -13.35
N ILE A 103 4.68 7.39 -12.41
CA ILE A 103 5.89 7.56 -11.61
C ILE A 103 5.50 7.91 -10.16
N ALA A 104 6.25 7.41 -9.19
CA ALA A 104 6.16 7.78 -7.79
C ALA A 104 7.53 8.26 -7.31
N ILE A 105 7.62 9.52 -6.92
CA ILE A 105 8.84 10.13 -6.37
C ILE A 105 8.62 10.35 -4.88
N TYR A 106 9.38 9.65 -4.04
CA TYR A 106 9.34 9.75 -2.59
C TYR A 106 10.52 10.56 -2.09
N ASN A 107 10.24 11.79 -1.63
CA ASN A 107 11.23 12.72 -1.11
C ASN A 107 11.16 12.77 0.42
N VAL A 108 12.24 12.36 1.10
CA VAL A 108 12.29 12.21 2.56
C VAL A 108 13.35 13.12 3.15
N ALA A 109 12.97 13.90 4.15
CA ALA A 109 13.87 14.82 4.81
C ALA A 109 14.93 14.11 5.66
N SER A 110 16.13 14.70 5.78
CA SER A 110 17.23 14.11 6.56
C SER A 110 16.95 13.96 8.06
N GLN A 111 16.00 14.74 8.59
CA GLN A 111 15.54 14.65 9.98
C GLN A 111 14.45 13.59 10.20
N ALA A 112 14.05 12.85 9.17
CA ALA A 112 13.03 11.82 9.31
C ALA A 112 13.49 10.71 10.28
N PRO A 113 12.56 10.16 11.09
CA PRO A 113 12.82 8.93 11.82
C PRO A 113 13.29 7.82 10.87
N LEU A 114 14.25 7.02 11.32
CA LEU A 114 14.87 5.94 10.54
C LEU A 114 15.60 6.39 9.26
N TYR A 115 15.84 7.69 9.05
CA TYR A 115 16.67 8.17 7.95
C TYR A 115 18.06 7.50 7.99
N ASN A 116 18.46 6.85 6.89
CA ASN A 116 19.69 6.06 6.79
C ASN A 116 19.86 4.96 7.85
N ASN A 117 18.77 4.45 8.43
CA ASN A 117 18.84 3.37 9.42
C ASN A 117 19.08 2.02 8.75
N ALA A 118 20.00 1.22 9.28
CA ALA A 118 20.33 -0.11 8.75
C ALA A 118 19.15 -1.10 8.81
N SER A 119 18.16 -0.87 9.67
CA SER A 119 16.95 -1.70 9.84
C SER A 119 15.85 -1.41 8.83
N LEU A 120 16.07 -0.43 7.94
CA LEU A 120 15.14 -0.02 6.89
C LEU A 120 15.52 -0.65 5.54
N GLU A 121 14.51 -1.10 4.82
CA GLU A 121 14.60 -1.49 3.43
C GLU A 121 13.56 -0.74 2.61
N LEU A 122 13.97 -0.26 1.44
CA LEU A 122 13.08 0.38 0.48
C LEU A 122 13.09 -0.41 -0.83
N PHE A 123 11.90 -0.74 -1.34
CA PHE A 123 11.74 -1.52 -2.56
C PHE A 123 10.79 -0.82 -3.53
N ASP A 124 11.05 -1.04 -4.83
CA ASP A 124 10.08 -0.76 -5.87
C ASP A 124 9.07 -1.91 -5.92
N GLY A 125 7.79 -1.61 -5.74
CA GLY A 125 6.73 -2.63 -5.72
C GLY A 125 6.60 -3.43 -7.01
N THR A 126 7.03 -2.87 -8.15
CA THR A 126 7.01 -3.53 -9.46
C THR A 126 8.21 -4.47 -9.69
N ARG A 127 9.30 -4.27 -8.93
CA ARG A 127 10.59 -4.93 -9.14
C ARG A 127 11.16 -5.55 -7.85
N MET A 128 10.33 -5.70 -6.82
CA MET A 128 10.74 -6.26 -5.55
C MET A 128 11.23 -7.69 -5.75
N ASN A 129 12.53 -7.89 -5.55
CA ASN A 129 13.15 -9.20 -5.54
C ASN A 129 14.04 -9.31 -4.32
N ARG A 130 13.52 -9.97 -3.27
CA ARG A 130 14.13 -9.95 -1.95
C ARG A 130 14.50 -11.37 -1.51
N PRO A 131 15.77 -11.63 -1.13
CA PRO A 131 16.13 -12.88 -0.44
C PRO A 131 15.53 -12.94 0.98
N ASN A 132 15.42 -14.13 1.59
CA ASN A 132 14.66 -14.37 2.82
C ASN A 132 15.07 -13.51 4.04
N HIS A 133 14.12 -13.31 4.99
CA HIS A 133 14.17 -12.55 6.27
C HIS A 133 14.06 -11.03 6.20
N ALA A 134 12.85 -10.46 6.35
CA ALA A 134 12.61 -9.01 6.39
C ALA A 134 13.44 -8.29 7.47
N MET A 135 13.92 -7.07 7.18
CA MET A 135 14.38 -6.17 8.24
C MET A 135 13.17 -5.59 8.98
N SER A 136 13.41 -4.90 10.10
CA SER A 136 12.34 -4.37 10.96
C SER A 136 11.38 -3.45 10.22
N TYR A 137 11.84 -2.71 9.20
CA TYR A 137 10.99 -1.82 8.42
C TYR A 137 11.19 -2.07 6.94
N VAL A 138 10.10 -2.41 6.25
CA VAL A 138 10.08 -2.58 4.81
C VAL A 138 9.10 -1.59 4.21
N THR A 139 9.61 -0.61 3.48
CA THR A 139 8.82 0.34 2.70
C THR A 139 8.83 -0.07 1.24
N ILE A 140 7.66 -0.07 0.62
CA ILE A 140 7.48 -0.35 -0.80
C ILE A 140 6.89 0.90 -1.44
N VAL A 141 7.49 1.36 -2.54
CA VAL A 141 7.04 2.51 -3.34
C VAL A 141 6.70 2.01 -4.74
N THR A 142 5.55 2.39 -5.28
CA THR A 142 5.14 2.00 -6.64
C THR A 142 4.04 2.92 -7.17
N PRO A 143 4.08 3.31 -8.45
CA PRO A 143 2.97 4.03 -9.07
C PRO A 143 1.85 3.10 -9.56
N ASP A 144 2.07 1.78 -9.58
CA ASP A 144 1.15 0.78 -10.10
C ASP A 144 0.46 -0.01 -8.97
N PRO A 145 -0.82 -0.41 -9.14
CA PRO A 145 -1.51 -1.37 -8.28
C PRO A 145 -0.77 -2.69 -8.09
N TYR A 146 -0.77 -3.22 -6.87
CA TYR A 146 -0.07 -4.45 -6.54
C TYR A 146 -0.72 -5.17 -5.36
N ASP A 147 -0.50 -6.48 -5.32
CA ASP A 147 -0.75 -7.29 -4.14
C ASP A 147 0.52 -7.37 -3.31
N LEU A 148 0.38 -7.28 -1.98
CA LEU A 148 1.43 -7.49 -1.00
C LEU A 148 1.07 -8.71 -0.15
N PHE A 149 2.01 -9.64 -0.04
CA PHE A 149 1.89 -10.84 0.78
C PHE A 149 2.94 -10.79 1.87
N ILE A 150 2.52 -11.09 3.11
CA ILE A 150 3.39 -11.13 4.28
C ILE A 150 3.07 -12.40 5.07
N GLN A 151 4.09 -13.16 5.44
CA GLN A 151 3.90 -14.41 6.17
C GLN A 151 5.11 -14.72 7.05
N ALA A 152 4.88 -15.50 8.10
CA ALA A 152 5.97 -16.08 8.87
C ALA A 152 6.57 -17.30 8.15
N GLU A 153 7.88 -17.51 8.27
CA GLU A 153 8.56 -18.72 7.83
C GLU A 153 8.46 -19.80 8.92
N GLY A 154 8.17 -21.04 8.52
CA GLY A 154 8.13 -22.15 9.45
C GLY A 154 6.99 -22.05 10.47
N SER A 155 7.29 -22.35 11.72
CA SER A 155 6.36 -22.24 12.86
C SER A 155 6.45 -20.91 13.61
N ASN A 156 7.00 -19.86 12.98
CA ASN A 156 7.17 -18.56 13.60
C ASN A 156 5.84 -17.78 13.67
N PHE A 157 5.79 -16.80 14.57
CA PHE A 157 4.69 -15.84 14.66
C PHE A 157 4.97 -14.63 13.78
N LEU A 158 3.93 -14.13 13.12
CA LEU A 158 3.92 -12.86 12.43
C LEU A 158 3.42 -11.79 13.40
N GLN A 159 4.33 -10.90 13.80
CA GLN A 159 3.99 -9.68 14.51
C GLN A 159 4.34 -8.48 13.64
N ALA A 160 3.33 -7.84 13.07
CA ALA A 160 3.54 -6.76 12.15
C ALA A 160 2.40 -5.74 12.21
N TYR A 161 2.72 -4.47 11.96
CA TYR A 161 1.73 -3.46 11.66
C TYR A 161 2.06 -2.73 10.35
N VAL A 162 0.99 -2.36 9.65
CA VAL A 162 1.09 -1.86 8.27
C VAL A 162 0.35 -0.53 8.14
N ARG A 163 0.98 0.42 7.45
CA ARG A 163 0.37 1.70 7.04
C ARG A 163 0.68 2.02 5.59
N ALA A 164 -0.27 2.65 4.91
CA ALA A 164 -0.09 3.23 3.57
C ALA A 164 0.69 4.56 3.64
N THR A 165 1.90 4.51 4.20
CA THR A 165 2.81 5.65 4.39
C THR A 165 4.24 5.19 4.22
N GLY A 166 5.17 6.15 4.15
CA GLY A 166 6.60 5.87 4.26
C GLY A 166 7.03 5.48 5.67
N PHE A 167 8.27 5.01 5.78
CA PHE A 167 8.88 4.61 7.06
C PHE A 167 8.94 5.76 8.07
N ASP A 168 9.06 6.99 7.57
CA ASP A 168 9.09 8.21 8.36
C ASP A 168 7.83 8.43 9.18
N ASN A 169 6.73 7.77 8.81
CA ASN A 169 5.44 7.77 9.49
C ASN A 169 5.01 6.42 10.07
N ASN A 170 5.78 5.35 9.82
CA ASN A 170 5.49 4.01 10.33
C ASN A 170 6.60 3.43 11.24
N TYR A 171 7.46 4.28 11.78
CA TYR A 171 8.56 3.89 12.68
C TYR A 171 8.09 3.53 14.09
N GLN A 172 6.88 3.92 14.48
CA GLN A 172 6.29 3.56 15.76
C GLN A 172 4.78 3.35 15.63
N ARG A 173 4.24 2.51 16.52
CA ARG A 173 2.82 2.15 16.51
C ARG A 173 1.93 3.34 16.86
N GLN A 174 2.21 4.04 17.97
CA GLN A 174 1.58 5.32 18.32
C GLN A 174 2.53 6.09 19.26
N PRO A 175 2.51 7.44 19.26
CA PRO A 175 1.81 8.32 18.31
C PRO A 175 2.46 8.31 16.92
N ASN A 176 1.73 8.57 15.85
CA ASN A 176 2.35 8.86 14.54
C ASN A 176 2.09 10.33 14.13
N PRO A 177 3.07 11.02 13.50
CA PRO A 177 3.00 12.46 13.26
C PRO A 177 1.80 12.93 12.43
N ASP A 178 1.39 12.12 11.43
CA ASP A 178 0.36 12.49 10.47
C ASP A 178 -1.02 11.86 10.74
N GLU A 179 -1.20 11.25 11.92
CA GLU A 179 -2.40 10.53 12.35
C GLU A 179 -2.89 9.49 11.33
N CYS A 180 -1.96 8.75 10.75
CA CYS A 180 -2.21 7.71 9.75
C CYS A 180 -2.79 6.43 10.35
N GLN A 181 -3.85 5.93 9.71
CA GLN A 181 -4.57 4.72 10.07
C GLN A 181 -3.69 3.48 9.92
N ILE A 182 -3.70 2.63 10.95
CA ILE A 182 -3.13 1.29 10.88
C ILE A 182 -4.07 0.40 10.07
N LEU A 183 -3.59 -0.12 8.94
CA LEU A 183 -4.35 -1.03 8.08
C LEU A 183 -4.44 -2.41 8.71
N ILE A 184 -3.29 -2.90 9.16
CA ILE A 184 -3.13 -4.19 9.83
C ILE A 184 -2.36 -4.00 11.13
N ASP A 185 -2.85 -4.70 12.14
CA ASP A 185 -2.18 -4.87 13.41
C ASP A 185 -2.25 -6.36 13.78
N GLN A 186 -1.28 -7.13 13.29
CA GLN A 186 -1.28 -8.58 13.37
C GLN A 186 -0.37 -9.06 14.49
N SER A 187 -0.88 -10.02 15.27
CA SER A 187 -0.12 -10.86 16.18
C SER A 187 -0.66 -12.29 16.09
N GLY A 188 -0.04 -13.13 15.27
CA GLY A 188 -0.54 -14.48 15.01
C GLY A 188 0.23 -15.18 13.88
N ASN A 189 -0.24 -16.34 13.45
CA ASN A 189 0.44 -17.13 12.40
C ASN A 189 -0.19 -16.95 11.02
N ASP A 190 -1.32 -16.26 10.94
CA ASP A 190 -2.06 -16.13 9.69
C ASP A 190 -1.29 -15.22 8.70
N PRO A 191 -1.16 -15.64 7.44
CA PRO A 191 -0.59 -14.80 6.41
C PRO A 191 -1.48 -13.60 6.15
N ILE A 192 -0.84 -12.49 5.78
CA ILE A 192 -1.48 -11.25 5.39
C ILE A 192 -1.45 -11.15 3.87
N ARG A 193 -2.60 -10.84 3.27
CA ARG A 193 -2.68 -10.27 1.92
C ARG A 193 -3.30 -8.90 1.96
N LEU A 194 -2.69 -8.01 1.20
CA LEU A 194 -3.18 -6.68 0.96
C LEU A 194 -3.23 -6.44 -0.55
N HIS A 195 -4.41 -6.12 -1.09
CA HIS A 195 -4.52 -5.49 -2.39
C HIS A 195 -4.36 -3.98 -2.22
N ILE A 196 -3.19 -3.47 -2.55
CA ILE A 196 -2.80 -2.10 -2.23
C ILE A 196 -2.83 -1.26 -3.50
N ASN A 197 -3.73 -0.28 -3.48
CA ASN A 197 -3.75 0.80 -4.46
C ASN A 197 -3.22 2.10 -3.83
N SER A 198 -2.07 2.00 -3.15
CA SER A 198 -1.36 3.12 -2.53
C SER A 198 0.00 3.30 -3.19
N PRO A 199 0.49 4.54 -3.37
CA PRO A 199 1.84 4.78 -3.87
C PRO A 199 2.96 4.27 -2.95
N ILE A 200 2.64 4.15 -1.65
CA ILE A 200 3.61 3.79 -0.64
C ILE A 200 2.94 2.96 0.46
N ILE A 201 3.65 1.96 0.94
CA ILE A 201 3.26 1.22 2.14
C ILE A 201 4.50 0.91 2.95
N THR A 202 4.37 0.88 4.27
CA THR A 202 5.42 0.39 5.14
C THR A 202 4.87 -0.70 6.04
N VAL A 203 5.60 -1.80 6.09
CA VAL A 203 5.41 -2.90 7.05
C VAL A 203 6.47 -2.74 8.13
N SER A 204 6.03 -2.68 9.38
CA SER A 204 6.91 -2.71 10.54
C SER A 204 6.76 -4.06 11.23
N PHE A 205 7.87 -4.78 11.38
CA PHE A 205 7.93 -6.07 12.04
C PHE A 205 8.41 -5.88 13.48
N ASP A 206 7.57 -6.29 14.43
CA ASP A 206 7.91 -6.27 15.84
C ASP A 206 8.69 -7.57 16.17
N GLY A 207 10.02 -7.49 16.23
CA GLY A 207 10.89 -8.62 16.60
C GLY A 207 11.64 -9.29 15.43
N ASN A 208 12.63 -10.12 15.76
CA ASN A 208 13.47 -10.84 14.79
C ASN A 208 12.86 -12.21 14.45
N TYR A 209 11.73 -12.20 13.74
CA TYR A 209 11.12 -13.44 13.25
C TYR A 209 11.42 -13.59 11.76
N ALA A 210 11.72 -14.82 11.34
CA ALA A 210 11.91 -15.11 9.93
C ALA A 210 10.59 -14.87 9.20
N THR A 211 10.46 -13.74 8.52
CA THR A 211 9.27 -13.35 7.76
C THR A 211 9.61 -13.20 6.29
N GLN A 212 8.63 -13.54 5.46
CA GLN A 212 8.66 -13.33 4.01
C GLN A 212 7.70 -12.23 3.64
N ILE A 213 8.14 -11.42 2.69
CA ILE A 213 7.37 -10.33 2.11
C ILE A 213 7.64 -10.30 0.61
N CYS A 214 6.59 -10.22 -0.19
CA CYS A 214 6.71 -10.13 -1.64
C CYS A 214 5.54 -9.34 -2.24
N THR A 215 5.75 -8.81 -3.44
CA THR A 215 4.73 -8.11 -4.20
C THR A 215 4.43 -8.82 -5.52
N LYS A 216 3.20 -8.65 -6.01
CA LYS A 216 2.78 -9.06 -7.35
C LYS A 216 2.04 -7.89 -8.01
N PRO A 217 2.50 -7.38 -9.17
CA PRO A 217 1.74 -6.38 -9.92
C PRO A 217 0.32 -6.88 -10.22
N ASN A 218 -0.68 -6.02 -10.01
CA ASN A 218 -2.09 -6.39 -10.18
C ASN A 218 -2.88 -5.25 -10.84
N THR A 219 -2.73 -5.12 -12.16
CA THR A 219 -3.34 -4.03 -12.94
C THR A 219 -4.85 -4.12 -13.10
N ASN A 220 -5.47 -5.24 -12.71
CA ASN A 220 -6.90 -5.47 -12.92
C ASN A 220 -7.79 -4.93 -11.78
N ASN A 221 -7.19 -4.38 -10.72
CA ASN A 221 -7.91 -3.88 -9.55
C ASN A 221 -8.89 -4.92 -8.98
N MET A 222 -8.38 -6.12 -8.70
CA MET A 222 -9.16 -7.25 -8.23
C MET A 222 -8.44 -8.00 -7.12
N ALA A 223 -9.16 -8.62 -6.19
CA ALA A 223 -8.56 -9.53 -5.20
C ALA A 223 -9.41 -10.80 -5.00
N LEU A 224 -8.76 -11.85 -4.49
CA LEU A 224 -9.46 -13.10 -4.18
C LEU A 224 -10.12 -13.02 -2.82
N LEU A 225 -11.32 -13.59 -2.75
CA LEU A 225 -12.18 -13.68 -1.58
C LEU A 225 -11.92 -14.96 -0.75
N ASP A 226 -11.01 -15.83 -1.22
CA ASP A 226 -10.77 -17.17 -0.69
C ASP A 226 -10.23 -17.19 0.76
N TYR A 227 -9.76 -16.04 1.27
CA TYR A 227 -9.21 -15.87 2.63
C TYR A 227 -9.25 -14.39 3.04
N ASN A 228 -8.91 -14.11 4.31
CA ASN A 228 -8.93 -12.76 4.87
C ASN A 228 -8.00 -11.82 4.11
N GLY A 229 -8.47 -10.60 3.85
CA GLY A 229 -7.66 -9.61 3.15
C GLY A 229 -8.13 -8.18 3.34
N ILE A 230 -7.36 -7.28 2.77
CA ILE A 230 -7.64 -5.85 2.78
C ILE A 230 -7.46 -5.30 1.38
N ALA A 231 -8.34 -4.41 0.96
CA ALA A 231 -8.22 -3.63 -0.24
C ALA A 231 -8.35 -2.13 0.05
N THR A 232 -7.60 -1.31 -0.67
CA THR A 232 -7.71 0.15 -0.58
C THR A 232 -8.21 0.76 -1.89
N SER A 233 -8.79 1.96 -1.81
CA SER A 233 -9.09 2.77 -2.99
C SER A 233 -7.82 3.18 -3.73
N GLN A 234 -7.97 3.57 -4.99
CA GLN A 234 -6.88 4.11 -5.79
C GLN A 234 -6.32 5.41 -5.22
N GLY A 235 -4.99 5.45 -5.06
CA GLY A 235 -4.30 6.59 -4.47
C GLY A 235 -4.46 6.73 -2.96
N TYR A 236 -4.87 5.67 -2.26
CA TYR A 236 -5.17 5.72 -0.83
C TYR A 236 -3.96 6.21 -0.03
N VAL A 237 -4.18 7.26 0.77
CA VAL A 237 -3.26 7.71 1.81
C VAL A 237 -4.09 7.91 3.07
N GLY A 238 -3.95 6.98 4.02
CA GLY A 238 -4.83 6.85 5.18
C GLY A 238 -4.56 7.83 6.32
N CYS A 239 -4.11 9.05 6.02
CA CYS A 239 -3.68 10.03 7.02
C CYS A 239 -4.69 11.15 7.17
N LYS A 240 -4.90 11.63 8.40
CA LYS A 240 -5.88 12.68 8.66
C LYS A 240 -5.29 14.08 8.47
N ASN A 241 -4.02 14.26 8.84
CA ASN A 241 -3.37 15.58 8.81
C ASN A 241 -3.06 16.09 7.40
N ASN A 242 -3.12 15.23 6.38
CA ASN A 242 -2.94 15.59 4.98
C ASN A 242 -4.27 15.92 4.25
N ASN A 243 -5.37 16.14 4.98
CA ASN A 243 -6.70 16.43 4.43
C ASN A 243 -7.19 15.38 3.40
N TYR A 244 -6.74 14.14 3.54
CA TYR A 244 -7.03 13.05 2.59
C TYR A 244 -6.56 13.39 1.17
N GLN A 245 -5.35 13.96 1.06
CA GLN A 245 -4.63 14.03 -0.21
C GLN A 245 -4.57 12.63 -0.85
N VAL A 246 -4.74 12.59 -2.17
CA VAL A 246 -4.82 11.36 -2.96
C VAL A 246 -3.70 11.40 -3.98
N PHE A 247 -2.88 10.35 -4.00
CA PHE A 247 -1.88 10.17 -5.03
C PHE A 247 -2.55 9.75 -6.33
N ARG A 248 -2.16 10.35 -7.46
CA ARG A 248 -2.79 10.07 -8.74
C ARG A 248 -1.81 9.38 -9.66
N SER A 249 -2.20 8.21 -10.14
CA SER A 249 -1.44 7.49 -11.16
C SER A 249 -2.34 7.14 -12.32
N SER A 250 -1.87 7.34 -13.53
CA SER A 250 -2.48 6.86 -14.77
C SER A 250 -2.47 5.32 -14.88
N ALA A 251 -1.89 4.61 -13.92
CA ALA A 251 -2.09 3.16 -13.73
C ALA A 251 -3.39 2.84 -12.99
N TYR A 252 -3.90 3.78 -12.19
CA TYR A 252 -5.19 3.66 -11.49
C TYR A 252 -6.32 3.97 -12.46
N THR A 253 -6.74 2.94 -13.20
CA THR A 253 -7.60 3.10 -14.39
C THR A 253 -9.05 2.67 -14.16
N SER A 254 -9.36 2.00 -13.05
CA SER A 254 -10.68 1.42 -12.79
C SER A 254 -11.32 2.01 -11.55
N SER A 255 -12.50 2.61 -11.69
CA SER A 255 -13.35 2.96 -10.54
C SER A 255 -14.05 1.74 -9.92
N LEU A 256 -13.92 0.57 -10.54
CA LEU A 256 -14.47 -0.69 -10.08
C LEU A 256 -13.36 -1.55 -9.48
N PHE A 257 -13.58 -2.01 -8.25
CA PHE A 257 -12.79 -3.04 -7.60
C PHE A 257 -13.60 -4.32 -7.47
N ASP A 258 -13.00 -5.46 -7.82
CA ASP A 258 -13.65 -6.76 -7.89
C ASP A 258 -13.08 -7.74 -6.86
N LEU A 259 -13.93 -8.19 -5.93
CA LEU A 259 -13.64 -9.29 -5.02
C LEU A 259 -14.42 -10.52 -5.46
N HIS A 260 -13.74 -11.63 -5.72
CA HIS A 260 -14.39 -12.87 -6.13
C HIS A 260 -13.63 -14.09 -5.62
N ASP A 261 -14.34 -15.20 -5.50
CA ASP A 261 -13.72 -16.50 -5.23
C ASP A 261 -13.07 -17.05 -6.52
N SER A 262 -11.91 -17.69 -6.41
CA SER A 262 -11.18 -18.23 -7.58
C SER A 262 -11.97 -19.27 -8.38
N LEU A 263 -12.93 -19.95 -7.74
CA LEU A 263 -13.83 -20.93 -8.34
C LEU A 263 -15.23 -20.35 -8.61
N ASN A 264 -15.45 -19.05 -8.35
CA ASN A 264 -16.75 -18.38 -8.39
C ASN A 264 -17.82 -19.12 -7.55
N VAL A 265 -17.43 -19.67 -6.41
CA VAL A 265 -18.35 -20.32 -5.47
C VAL A 265 -18.85 -19.30 -4.44
N GLU A 266 -20.10 -19.45 -3.99
CA GLU A 266 -20.63 -18.62 -2.91
C GLU A 266 -19.87 -18.85 -1.60
N LYS A 267 -19.48 -17.76 -0.96
CA LYS A 267 -18.89 -17.73 0.37
C LYS A 267 -19.76 -16.90 1.28
N ASP A 268 -19.86 -17.33 2.53
CA ASP A 268 -20.31 -16.46 3.61
C ASP A 268 -19.15 -15.57 4.03
N ILE A 269 -19.34 -14.25 4.02
CA ILE A 269 -18.27 -13.25 4.08
C ILE A 269 -18.69 -12.16 5.06
N ASP A 270 -17.79 -11.83 5.98
CA ASP A 270 -17.84 -10.57 6.70
C ASP A 270 -17.08 -9.50 5.93
N LEU A 271 -17.75 -8.38 5.68
CA LEU A 271 -17.18 -7.19 5.08
C LEU A 271 -17.20 -6.06 6.10
N ASP A 272 -16.01 -5.66 6.51
CA ASP A 272 -15.76 -4.50 7.33
C ASP A 272 -15.17 -3.40 6.45
N TYR A 273 -15.93 -2.35 6.19
CA TYR A 273 -15.53 -1.28 5.31
C TYR A 273 -15.56 0.06 6.03
N THR A 274 -14.45 0.78 5.93
CA THR A 274 -14.30 2.14 6.42
C THR A 274 -14.13 3.08 5.23
N VAL A 275 -14.91 4.15 5.27
CA VAL A 275 -14.95 5.20 4.26
C VAL A 275 -14.43 6.46 4.90
N THR A 276 -13.32 6.96 4.40
CA THR A 276 -12.79 8.23 4.87
C THR A 276 -12.88 9.23 3.72
N THR A 277 -14.11 9.65 3.42
CA THR A 277 -14.43 10.50 2.25
C THR A 277 -14.97 11.89 2.64
N LYS A 278 -15.13 12.77 1.64
CA LYS A 278 -15.86 14.04 1.62
C LYS A 278 -17.29 13.72 1.13
N ASN A 279 -18.24 14.63 1.39
CA ASN A 279 -19.67 14.45 1.08
C ASN A 279 -20.01 14.12 -0.39
N THR A 280 -19.08 14.32 -1.33
CA THR A 280 -19.31 14.18 -2.77
C THR A 280 -18.96 12.80 -3.32
N ASP A 281 -18.26 11.97 -2.55
CA ASP A 281 -17.75 10.69 -3.04
C ASP A 281 -18.61 9.54 -2.53
N GLN A 282 -19.38 8.96 -3.44
CA GLN A 282 -20.26 7.84 -3.15
C GLN A 282 -19.55 6.53 -3.50
N VAL A 283 -19.67 5.56 -2.60
CA VAL A 283 -19.20 4.19 -2.80
C VAL A 283 -20.39 3.26 -2.81
N LYS A 284 -20.46 2.44 -3.85
CA LYS A 284 -21.52 1.47 -4.05
C LYS A 284 -20.95 0.05 -3.95
N PHE A 285 -21.60 -0.75 -3.13
CA PHE A 285 -21.32 -2.17 -2.97
C PHE A 285 -22.40 -2.95 -3.67
N THR A 286 -22.01 -3.90 -4.51
CA THR A 286 -22.94 -4.87 -5.10
C THR A 286 -22.45 -6.26 -4.83
N ILE A 287 -23.22 -7.02 -4.05
CA ILE A 287 -22.94 -8.42 -3.73
C ILE A 287 -23.76 -9.28 -4.68
N PHE A 288 -23.10 -10.19 -5.39
CA PHE A 288 -23.67 -11.10 -6.36
C PHE A 288 -23.80 -12.49 -5.74
N SER A 289 -24.96 -13.12 -5.91
CA SER A 289 -25.24 -14.50 -5.49
C SER A 289 -25.60 -15.38 -6.71
N ASN A 290 -25.48 -16.70 -6.56
CA ASN A 290 -25.83 -17.71 -7.56
C ASN A 290 -27.33 -17.75 -7.85
N SER A 291 -28.15 -17.33 -6.89
CA SER A 291 -29.60 -17.21 -7.06
C SER A 291 -30.01 -16.08 -8.04
N GLY A 292 -29.06 -15.29 -8.53
CA GLY A 292 -29.33 -14.07 -9.29
C GLY A 292 -29.78 -12.89 -8.42
N THR A 293 -29.84 -13.07 -7.10
CA THR A 293 -30.14 -11.98 -6.16
C THR A 293 -28.93 -11.06 -6.03
N HIS A 294 -29.15 -9.76 -6.14
CA HIS A 294 -28.14 -8.74 -5.90
C HIS A 294 -28.52 -7.93 -4.65
N ARG A 295 -27.60 -7.83 -3.69
CA ARG A 295 -27.74 -6.88 -2.59
C ARG A 295 -26.87 -5.68 -2.89
N GLN A 296 -27.50 -4.50 -2.91
CA GLN A 296 -26.79 -3.24 -3.10
C GLN A 296 -26.87 -2.41 -1.84
N SER A 297 -25.73 -1.88 -1.43
CA SER A 297 -25.65 -0.83 -0.42
C SER A 297 -24.84 0.33 -0.99
N GLN A 298 -25.23 1.54 -0.62
CA GLN A 298 -24.57 2.76 -1.08
C GLN A 298 -24.28 3.64 0.12
N CYS A 299 -23.06 4.16 0.17
CA CYS A 299 -22.59 5.03 1.23
C CYS A 299 -22.27 6.40 0.61
N ALA A 300 -22.82 7.46 1.19
CA ALA A 300 -22.66 8.83 0.69
C ALA A 300 -22.20 9.83 1.77
N THR A 301 -21.84 9.34 2.96
CA THR A 301 -21.44 10.18 4.10
C THR A 301 -19.95 10.02 4.41
N PRO A 302 -19.24 11.12 4.74
CA PRO A 302 -17.88 11.08 5.28
C PRO A 302 -17.75 10.20 6.50
N ASN A 303 -16.55 9.65 6.71
CA ASN A 303 -16.17 8.92 7.93
C ASN A 303 -17.20 7.85 8.31
N PHE A 304 -17.71 7.14 7.32
CA PHE A 304 -18.69 6.09 7.52
C PHE A 304 -17.98 4.77 7.81
N PHE A 305 -18.54 4.02 8.74
CA PHE A 305 -18.11 2.66 9.03
C PHE A 305 -19.30 1.75 8.79
N TYR A 306 -19.06 0.69 8.04
CA TYR A 306 -20.06 -0.29 7.67
C TYR A 306 -19.52 -1.67 7.95
N GLN A 307 -20.33 -2.47 8.64
CA GLN A 307 -20.09 -3.90 8.76
C GLN A 307 -21.30 -4.61 8.18
N ASN A 308 -21.04 -5.62 7.35
CA ASN A 308 -22.09 -6.42 6.76
C ASN A 308 -21.60 -7.84 6.55
N SER A 309 -22.39 -8.80 7.03
CA SER A 309 -22.21 -10.20 6.73
C SER A 309 -23.14 -10.58 5.59
N ALA A 310 -22.59 -11.20 4.55
CA ALA A 310 -23.37 -11.59 3.39
C ALA A 310 -22.80 -12.84 2.72
N ILE A 311 -23.70 -13.63 2.15
CA ILE A 311 -23.35 -14.73 1.28
C ILE A 311 -23.28 -14.20 -0.16
N GLY A 312 -22.16 -14.40 -0.83
CA GLY A 312 -21.96 -13.99 -2.22
C GLY A 312 -20.81 -14.72 -2.90
N GLN A 313 -20.86 -14.81 -4.22
CA GLN A 313 -19.76 -15.30 -5.08
C GLN A 313 -18.78 -14.19 -5.46
N LYS A 314 -19.29 -12.95 -5.50
CA LYS A 314 -18.57 -11.77 -5.98
C LYS A 314 -19.10 -10.51 -5.32
N ILE A 315 -18.21 -9.56 -5.07
CA ILE A 315 -18.52 -8.23 -4.55
C ILE A 315 -17.85 -7.20 -5.44
N ASN A 316 -18.66 -6.34 -6.04
CA ASN A 316 -18.18 -5.15 -6.73
C ASN A 316 -18.21 -3.96 -5.79
N ILE A 317 -17.10 -3.21 -5.77
CA ILE A 317 -17.01 -1.93 -5.08
C ILE A 317 -16.77 -0.88 -6.15
N GLU A 318 -17.78 -0.04 -6.37
CA GLU A 318 -17.77 1.00 -7.40
C GLU A 318 -17.65 2.37 -6.76
N LEU A 319 -16.70 3.15 -7.27
CA LEU A 319 -16.48 4.54 -6.91
C LEU A 319 -17.11 5.47 -7.94
N THR A 320 -17.66 6.59 -7.49
CA THR A 320 -18.15 7.64 -8.39
C THR A 320 -17.01 8.27 -9.21
N ASN A 321 -15.81 8.36 -8.63
CA ASN A 321 -14.60 8.86 -9.30
C ASN A 321 -13.46 7.86 -9.12
N ALA A 322 -12.69 7.57 -10.17
CA ALA A 322 -11.52 6.69 -10.07
C ALA A 322 -10.45 7.24 -9.09
N TYR A 323 -10.34 8.56 -9.02
CA TYR A 323 -9.46 9.29 -8.09
C TYR A 323 -10.28 10.02 -7.02
N SER A 324 -11.12 9.28 -6.30
CA SER A 324 -11.72 9.81 -5.07
C SER A 324 -11.30 8.98 -3.88
N LEU A 325 -10.80 9.70 -2.87
CA LEU A 325 -10.79 9.44 -1.44
C LEU A 325 -10.68 8.01 -0.91
N SER A 326 -9.77 7.92 0.06
CA SER A 326 -9.32 6.76 0.81
C SER A 326 -10.46 5.89 1.37
N TYR A 327 -10.84 4.80 0.67
CA TYR A 327 -11.52 3.69 1.33
C TYR A 327 -10.55 2.60 1.78
N LEU A 328 -10.95 1.92 2.86
CA LEU A 328 -10.36 0.70 3.33
C LEU A 328 -11.47 -0.36 3.44
N VAL A 329 -11.30 -1.48 2.76
CA VAL A 329 -12.19 -2.64 2.87
C VAL A 329 -11.39 -3.78 3.45
N LYS A 330 -11.85 -4.32 4.58
CA LYS A 330 -11.40 -5.58 5.15
C LYS A 330 -12.47 -6.62 4.87
N TYR A 331 -12.05 -7.80 4.44
CA TYR A 331 -12.96 -8.89 4.12
C TYR A 331 -12.47 -10.19 4.73
N SER A 332 -13.39 -10.97 5.27
CA SER A 332 -13.09 -12.22 5.98
C SER A 332 -14.14 -13.28 5.64
N PRO A 333 -13.82 -14.28 4.80
CA PRO A 333 -14.73 -15.40 4.56
C PRO A 333 -14.87 -16.27 5.82
N HIS A 334 -16.09 -16.70 6.14
CA HIS A 334 -16.42 -17.55 7.30
C HIS A 334 -15.92 -18.98 7.17
N THR A 335 -15.59 -19.43 5.95
CA THR A 335 -14.94 -20.73 5.76
C THR A 335 -13.50 -20.63 6.26
N THR A 336 -13.31 -20.92 7.54
CA THR A 336 -12.01 -20.95 8.20
C THR A 336 -11.16 -22.10 7.67
N GLY A 337 -9.87 -21.83 7.39
CA GLY A 337 -8.85 -22.87 7.25
C GLY A 337 -8.32 -23.16 5.84
N SER A 338 -8.72 -22.44 4.79
CA SER A 338 -8.01 -22.51 3.51
C SER A 338 -6.69 -21.74 3.62
N ILE A 339 -5.57 -22.45 3.69
CA ILE A 339 -4.25 -21.90 3.39
C ILE A 339 -4.35 -21.31 1.97
N PRO A 340 -3.91 -20.06 1.74
CA PRO A 340 -3.87 -19.49 0.40
C PRO A 340 -3.11 -20.45 -0.52
N THR A 341 -3.75 -20.92 -1.60
CA THR A 341 -3.08 -21.73 -2.62
C THR A 341 -2.98 -20.93 -3.91
N GLY A 342 -1.95 -21.19 -4.71
CA GLY A 342 -1.78 -20.53 -6.01
C GLY A 342 -1.38 -19.06 -5.89
N GLU A 343 -2.24 -18.15 -6.35
CA GLU A 343 -1.96 -16.72 -6.51
C GLU A 343 -1.79 -15.93 -5.20
N GLY A 344 -2.03 -16.60 -4.06
CA GLY A 344 -2.11 -15.97 -2.76
C GLY A 344 -0.87 -16.07 -1.86
N ILE A 345 0.23 -16.61 -2.37
CA ILE A 345 1.48 -16.83 -1.62
C ILE A 345 2.68 -16.30 -2.39
N CYS A 346 3.76 -16.00 -1.68
CA CYS A 346 5.03 -15.70 -2.33
C CYS A 346 5.47 -16.91 -3.19
N PRO A 347 5.96 -16.70 -4.43
CA PRO A 347 6.30 -17.80 -5.34
C PRO A 347 7.30 -18.83 -4.78
N ASN A 348 8.15 -18.41 -3.83
CA ASN A 348 9.15 -19.26 -3.18
C ASN A 348 8.69 -19.80 -1.81
N PHE A 349 7.41 -19.67 -1.47
CA PHE A 349 6.88 -20.19 -0.22
C PHE A 349 6.80 -21.72 -0.26
N VAL A 350 7.46 -22.37 0.70
CA VAL A 350 7.32 -23.80 0.95
C VAL A 350 6.52 -23.96 2.24
N PRO A 351 5.25 -24.39 2.19
CA PRO A 351 4.46 -24.66 3.38
C PRO A 351 5.14 -25.78 4.16
N THR A 352 5.69 -25.48 5.34
CA THR A 352 6.14 -26.53 6.27
C THR A 352 4.89 -27.16 6.89
N THR A 353 4.48 -28.30 6.31
CA THR A 353 3.54 -29.30 6.86
C THR A 353 2.32 -28.77 7.62
N THR A 354 1.15 -28.87 6.98
CA THR A 354 -0.21 -28.85 7.57
C THR A 354 -0.32 -28.08 8.89
N MET A 355 -0.52 -26.76 8.79
CA MET A 355 -0.95 -25.94 9.93
C MET A 355 -2.32 -26.44 10.41
N THR A 356 -2.33 -27.38 11.36
CA THR A 356 -3.51 -27.63 12.18
C THR A 356 -3.74 -26.38 13.01
N VAL A 357 -4.71 -25.57 12.60
CA VAL A 357 -5.24 -24.47 13.40
C VAL A 357 -5.70 -25.05 14.73
N SER A 358 -4.97 -24.75 15.82
CA SER A 358 -5.41 -25.12 17.16
C SER A 358 -6.65 -24.29 17.47
N GLN A 359 -7.83 -24.88 17.31
CA GLN A 359 -9.08 -24.31 17.81
C GLN A 359 -9.01 -24.29 19.35
N THR A 360 -8.74 -23.12 19.92
CA THR A 360 -8.95 -22.89 21.36
C THR A 360 -10.45 -22.92 21.60
N THR A 361 -10.99 -24.09 21.93
CA THR A 361 -12.38 -24.22 22.36
C THR A 361 -12.49 -23.56 23.74
N LEU A 362 -13.15 -22.41 23.82
CA LEU A 362 -13.51 -21.79 25.09
C LEU A 362 -14.55 -22.67 25.79
N THR A 363 -14.10 -23.55 26.67
CA THR A 363 -14.97 -24.29 27.58
C THR A 363 -15.51 -23.32 28.62
N ILE A 364 -16.73 -22.82 28.41
CA ILE A 364 -17.46 -22.07 29.43
C ILE A 364 -18.00 -23.09 30.44
N THR A 365 -17.32 -23.23 31.58
CA THR A 365 -17.83 -24.01 32.70
C THR A 365 -18.89 -23.19 33.44
N SER A 366 -20.17 -23.47 33.18
CA SER A 366 -21.27 -22.94 34.00
C SER A 366 -21.34 -23.71 35.32
N THR A 367 -20.86 -23.12 36.41
CA THR A 367 -21.18 -23.60 37.76
C THR A 367 -22.60 -23.17 38.12
N THR A 368 -23.53 -24.10 38.08
CA THR A 368 -24.85 -23.98 38.74
C THR A 368 -24.67 -24.27 40.23
N SER A 369 -24.81 -23.25 41.07
CA SER A 369 -25.02 -23.41 42.51
C SER A 369 -26.48 -23.77 42.75
N GLY A 370 -26.72 -25.03 43.11
CA GLY A 370 -27.98 -25.52 43.69
C GLY A 370 -28.00 -25.32 45.20
N SER A 371 -29.17 -24.91 45.67
CA SER A 371 -29.65 -24.65 47.05
C SER A 371 -29.30 -25.67 48.12
#